data_AF-E9PNM7-F1
#
_entry.id   AF-E9PNM7-F1
#
_cell.length_a   1.000
_cell.length_b   1.000
_cell.length_c   1.000
_cell.angle_alpha   90.00
_cell.angle_beta   90.00
_cell.angle_gamma   90.00
#
_symmetry.space_group_name_H-M   'P 1'
#
loop_
_entity.id
_entity.type
_entity.pdbx_description
1 polymer ?
#
loop_
_entity_poly.entity_id
_entity_poly.type
_entity_poly.pdbx_seq_one_letter_code
_entity_poly.pdbx_strand_id
1 'polypeptide(L)'
;MPRSPLKCPWIPSSRLGTGSACWLRLNSIKKLSTIALALGVERTRSELLPFLTDTIYDEDEVLLALAEQLGNFTGLVGGPDFAHCLLPPLENLATVEETVVRDKAVESLRQISQEHTPV
;
A
#
# COMPACT_ATOMS: atom_id res chain seq x y z
N MET A 1 -27.34 -12.52 -5.86
CA MET A 1 -26.59 -11.75 -6.86
C MET A 1 -25.11 -11.79 -6.49
N PRO A 2 -24.27 -12.62 -7.14
CA PRO A 2 -22.85 -12.69 -6.82
C PRO A 2 -22.11 -11.53 -7.52
N ARG A 3 -21.42 -10.71 -6.72
CA ARG A 3 -20.54 -9.65 -7.21
C ARG A 3 -19.30 -10.28 -7.85
N SER A 4 -19.02 -9.89 -9.09
CA SER A 4 -17.94 -10.42 -9.93
C SER A 4 -16.56 -10.24 -9.28
N PRO A 5 -15.62 -11.19 -9.48
CA PRO A 5 -14.27 -11.08 -8.92
C PRO A 5 -13.46 -10.05 -9.72
N LEU A 6 -12.87 -9.11 -8.98
CA LEU A 6 -11.95 -8.10 -9.47
C LEU A 6 -10.74 -8.80 -10.13
N LYS A 7 -10.60 -8.59 -11.43
CA LYS A 7 -9.54 -9.20 -12.24
C LYS A 7 -8.34 -8.25 -12.23
N CYS A 8 -7.36 -8.53 -11.38
CA CYS A 8 -6.09 -7.79 -11.33
C CYS A 8 -5.38 -7.92 -12.70
N PRO A 9 -5.27 -6.86 -13.51
CA PRO A 9 -4.76 -6.93 -14.89
C PRO A 9 -3.23 -7.10 -15.00
N TRP A 10 -2.52 -7.31 -13.89
CA TRP A 10 -1.07 -7.55 -13.84
C TRP A 10 -0.68 -9.02 -13.73
N ILE A 11 -1.68 -9.92 -13.67
CA ILE A 11 -1.45 -11.36 -13.49
C ILE A 11 -1.74 -12.08 -14.82
N PRO A 12 -0.72 -12.62 -15.52
CA PRO A 12 -0.94 -13.52 -16.66
C PRO A 12 -1.85 -14.68 -16.22
N SER A 13 -2.90 -14.94 -16.98
CA SER A 13 -4.08 -15.75 -16.60
C SER A 13 -3.83 -17.27 -16.42
N SER A 14 -2.62 -17.69 -16.08
CA SER A 14 -2.22 -19.09 -16.06
C SER A 14 -1.27 -19.43 -14.90
N ARG A 15 -1.70 -19.13 -13.66
CA ARG A 15 -1.34 -19.94 -12.49
C ARG A 15 -2.18 -19.60 -11.25
N LEU A 16 -3.30 -20.30 -11.10
CA LEU A 16 -3.93 -20.49 -9.78
C LEU A 16 -3.12 -21.57 -9.07
N GLY A 17 -2.42 -21.19 -8.00
CA GLY A 17 -1.60 -22.07 -7.18
C GLY A 17 -1.47 -21.46 -5.79
N THR A 18 -2.36 -21.91 -4.91
CA THR A 18 -2.38 -21.66 -3.47
C THR A 18 -0.99 -21.85 -2.84
N GLY A 19 -0.51 -20.86 -2.07
CA GLY A 19 0.58 -21.05 -1.10
C GLY A 19 1.97 -20.46 -1.40
N SER A 20 2.16 -19.68 -2.48
CA SER A 20 3.49 -19.10 -2.80
C SER A 20 3.52 -17.57 -2.95
N ALA A 21 2.42 -16.87 -2.65
CA ALA A 21 2.26 -15.45 -2.94
C ALA A 21 2.93 -14.51 -1.92
N CYS A 22 3.08 -14.91 -0.65
CA CYS A 22 3.58 -14.00 0.40
C CYS A 22 5.07 -13.61 0.24
N TRP A 23 5.93 -14.53 -0.21
CA TRP A 23 7.36 -14.27 -0.35
C TRP A 23 7.72 -13.40 -1.58
N LEU A 24 7.02 -13.60 -2.71
CA LEU A 24 7.15 -12.73 -3.89
C LEU A 24 6.61 -11.32 -3.63
N ARG A 25 5.65 -11.16 -2.71
CA ARG A 25 5.13 -9.85 -2.29
C ARG A 25 6.16 -9.05 -1.50
N LEU A 26 6.84 -9.64 -0.53
CA LEU A 26 7.84 -8.94 0.30
C LEU A 26 9.01 -8.36 -0.52
N ASN A 27 9.55 -9.14 -1.47
CA ASN A 27 10.59 -8.64 -2.37
C ASN A 27 10.06 -7.62 -3.39
N SER A 28 8.74 -7.63 -3.63
CA SER A 28 8.04 -6.60 -4.42
C SER A 28 7.72 -5.35 -3.61
N ILE A 29 7.61 -5.38 -2.28
CA ILE A 29 7.36 -4.19 -1.45
C ILE A 29 8.50 -3.18 -1.59
N LYS A 30 9.75 -3.63 -1.58
CA LYS A 30 10.90 -2.74 -1.86
C LYS A 30 10.94 -2.22 -3.30
N LYS A 31 10.25 -2.90 -4.22
CA LYS A 31 10.09 -2.49 -5.63
C LYS A 31 8.74 -1.85 -5.90
N LEU A 32 7.87 -1.68 -4.89
CA LEU A 32 6.51 -1.16 -5.06
C LEU A 32 6.57 0.24 -5.65
N SER A 33 7.55 1.03 -5.22
CA SER A 33 7.77 2.38 -5.72
C SER A 33 8.09 2.38 -7.22
N THR A 34 8.95 1.47 -7.67
CA THR A 34 9.27 1.30 -9.11
C THR A 34 8.08 0.78 -9.91
N ILE A 35 7.31 -0.14 -9.32
CA ILE A 35 6.12 -0.71 -9.92
C ILE A 35 5.04 0.37 -10.07
N ALA A 36 4.77 1.16 -9.02
CA ALA A 36 3.83 2.28 -9.03
C ALA A 36 4.21 3.34 -10.07
N LEU A 37 5.50 3.63 -10.22
CA LEU A 37 6.01 4.48 -11.31
C LEU A 37 5.70 3.91 -12.70
N ALA A 38 5.91 2.60 -12.90
CA ALA A 38 5.66 1.94 -14.18
C ALA A 38 4.16 1.76 -14.49
N LEU A 39 3.33 1.55 -13.47
CA LEU A 39 1.87 1.44 -13.55
C LEU A 39 1.20 2.78 -13.86
N GLY A 40 1.76 3.85 -13.31
CA GLY A 40 1.11 5.15 -13.24
C GLY A 40 0.21 5.31 -12.01
N VAL A 41 -0.01 6.56 -11.65
CA VAL A 41 -0.71 6.99 -10.44
C VAL A 41 -2.15 6.47 -10.35
N GLU A 42 -2.82 6.33 -11.49
CA GLU A 42 -4.24 5.95 -11.56
C GLU A 42 -4.50 4.49 -11.17
N ARG A 43 -3.62 3.58 -11.58
CA ARG A 43 -3.73 2.16 -11.26
C ARG A 43 -3.17 1.86 -9.88
N THR A 44 -2.18 2.63 -9.45
CA THR A 44 -1.65 2.57 -8.09
C THR A 44 -2.74 2.83 -7.04
N ARG A 45 -3.57 3.87 -7.22
CA ARG A 45 -4.70 4.15 -6.32
C ARG A 45 -5.84 3.13 -6.41
N SER A 46 -6.16 2.66 -7.61
CA SER A 46 -7.39 1.89 -7.86
C SER A 46 -7.20 0.38 -7.69
N GLU A 47 -5.98 -0.11 -7.82
CA GLU A 47 -5.67 -1.55 -7.77
C GLU A 47 -4.62 -1.86 -6.70
N LEU A 48 -3.51 -1.14 -6.70
CA LEU A 48 -2.36 -1.48 -5.86
C LEU A 48 -2.62 -1.16 -4.39
N LEU A 49 -3.13 0.03 -4.09
CA LEU A 49 -3.54 0.46 -2.75
C LEU A 49 -4.57 -0.49 -2.11
N PRO A 50 -5.73 -0.76 -2.74
CA PRO A 50 -6.69 -1.70 -2.17
C PRO A 50 -6.13 -3.12 -2.06
N PHE A 51 -5.26 -3.56 -2.99
CA PHE A 51 -4.58 -4.85 -2.84
C PHE A 51 -3.71 -4.89 -1.58
N LEU A 52 -2.90 -3.87 -1.31
CA LEU A 52 -2.08 -3.80 -0.10
C LEU A 52 -2.93 -3.80 1.17
N THR A 53 -4.05 -3.06 1.15
CA THR A 53 -4.96 -2.91 2.28
C THR A 53 -5.82 -4.17 2.52
N ASP A 54 -6.09 -4.98 1.50
CA ASP A 54 -6.79 -6.26 1.63
C ASP A 54 -5.82 -7.39 2.05
N THR A 55 -4.54 -7.25 1.70
CA THR A 55 -3.49 -8.20 2.05
C THR A 55 -2.75 -7.88 3.34
N ILE A 56 -3.33 -7.13 4.28
CA ILE A 56 -2.68 -6.85 5.57
C ILE A 56 -2.41 -8.20 6.27
N TYR A 57 -1.14 -8.55 6.42
CA TYR A 57 -0.67 -9.82 7.00
C TYR A 57 -0.13 -9.61 8.41
N ASP A 58 -0.28 -10.62 9.28
CA ASP A 58 0.15 -10.69 10.69
C ASP A 58 1.68 -10.61 10.95
N GLU A 59 2.51 -10.27 9.97
CA GLU A 59 3.95 -10.13 10.20
C GLU A 59 4.33 -8.66 10.44
N ASP A 60 4.72 -8.35 11.68
CA ASP A 60 5.04 -6.99 12.15
C ASP A 60 6.09 -6.29 11.28
N GLU A 61 7.10 -7.02 10.80
CA GLU A 61 8.13 -6.49 9.89
C GLU A 61 7.56 -6.01 8.55
N VAL A 62 6.55 -6.70 8.03
CA VAL A 62 5.87 -6.34 6.78
C VAL A 62 5.05 -5.08 6.98
N LEU A 63 4.31 -5.01 8.09
CA LEU A 63 3.48 -3.86 8.44
C LEU A 63 4.32 -2.60 8.64
N LEU A 64 5.46 -2.72 9.32
CA LEU A 64 6.38 -1.62 9.55
C LEU A 64 6.99 -1.10 8.24
N ALA A 65 7.44 -2.00 7.36
CA ALA A 65 7.95 -1.62 6.05
C ALA A 65 6.86 -0.99 5.17
N LEU A 66 5.61 -1.46 5.27
CA LEU A 66 4.48 -0.90 4.53
C LEU A 66 4.16 0.53 5.00
N ALA A 67 4.11 0.76 6.31
CA ALA A 67 3.91 2.08 6.89
C ALA A 67 4.93 3.08 6.35
N GLU A 68 6.22 2.73 6.43
CA GLU A 68 7.31 3.56 5.92
C GLU A 68 7.19 3.83 4.41
N GLN A 69 6.88 2.81 3.61
CA GLN A 69 6.71 3.01 2.18
C GLN A 69 5.50 3.89 1.84
N LEU A 70 4.39 3.77 2.57
CA LEU A 70 3.21 4.60 2.36
C LEU A 70 3.50 6.09 2.63
N GLY A 71 4.37 6.42 3.59
CA GLY A 71 4.81 7.80 3.83
C GLY A 71 5.52 8.44 2.64
N ASN A 72 6.24 7.66 1.83
CA ASN A 72 6.95 8.12 0.63
C ASN A 72 6.14 7.90 -0.68
N PHE A 73 4.90 7.42 -0.59
CA PHE A 73 4.08 7.07 -1.74
C PHE A 73 3.25 8.24 -2.30
N THR A 74 3.21 9.38 -1.61
CA THR A 74 2.53 10.62 -2.04
C THR A 74 2.89 11.05 -3.45
N GLY A 75 4.18 11.05 -3.80
CA GLY A 75 4.64 11.34 -5.16
C GLY A 75 4.18 10.32 -6.22
N LEU A 76 3.87 9.09 -5.80
CA LEU A 76 3.52 7.96 -6.66
C LEU A 76 2.01 7.78 -6.85
N VAL A 77 1.18 8.42 -6.01
CA VAL A 77 -0.29 8.43 -6.13
C VAL A 77 -0.82 9.63 -6.91
N GLY A 78 0.06 10.54 -7.35
CA GLY A 78 -0.33 11.73 -8.09
C GLY A 78 -0.13 13.04 -7.34
N GLY A 79 0.69 13.03 -6.28
CA GLY A 79 0.99 14.22 -5.48
C GLY A 79 0.02 14.41 -4.31
N PRO A 80 0.10 15.57 -3.63
CA PRO A 80 -0.66 15.83 -2.41
C PRO A 80 -2.17 15.75 -2.63
N ASP A 81 -2.69 16.09 -3.82
CA ASP A 81 -4.13 16.00 -4.13
C ASP A 81 -4.72 14.60 -3.89
N PHE A 82 -3.91 13.55 -4.12
CA PHE A 82 -4.31 12.14 -3.97
C PHE A 82 -3.79 11.47 -2.69
N ALA A 83 -3.14 12.21 -1.81
CA ALA A 83 -2.59 11.64 -0.59
C ALA A 83 -3.67 11.15 0.39
N HIS A 84 -4.90 11.66 0.28
CA HIS A 84 -6.06 11.16 1.02
C HIS A 84 -6.32 9.66 0.81
N CYS A 85 -5.90 9.10 -0.34
CA CYS A 85 -6.02 7.66 -0.62
C CYS A 85 -5.10 6.79 0.25
N LEU A 86 -4.05 7.38 0.84
CA LEU A 86 -3.10 6.70 1.73
C LEU A 86 -3.55 6.71 3.20
N LEU A 87 -4.55 7.53 3.55
CA LEU A 87 -5.06 7.63 4.92
C LEU A 87 -5.71 6.31 5.40
N PRO A 88 -6.60 5.64 4.64
CA PRO A 88 -7.22 4.39 5.10
C PRO A 88 -6.23 3.26 5.46
N PRO A 89 -5.20 2.94 4.65
CA PRO A 89 -4.25 1.90 5.03
C PRO A 89 -3.36 2.32 6.21
N LEU A 90 -3.01 3.60 6.33
CA LEU A 90 -2.24 4.11 7.48
C LEU A 90 -3.07 4.12 8.77
N GLU A 91 -4.37 4.42 8.69
CA GLU A 91 -5.30 4.31 9.83
C GLU A 91 -5.37 2.87 10.32
N ASN A 92 -5.51 1.89 9.41
CA ASN A 92 -5.48 0.48 9.77
C ASN A 92 -4.16 0.11 10.47
N LEU A 93 -3.01 0.51 9.93
CA LEU A 93 -1.70 0.28 10.55
C LEU A 93 -1.57 0.96 11.93
N ALA A 94 -2.17 2.13 12.12
CA ALA A 94 -2.19 2.84 13.39
C ALA A 94 -3.09 2.17 14.45
N THR A 95 -3.95 1.22 14.06
CA THR A 95 -4.78 0.42 14.97
C THR A 95 -4.17 -0.93 15.36
N VAL A 96 -3.04 -1.33 14.78
CA VAL A 96 -2.36 -2.60 15.05
C VAL A 96 -1.84 -2.66 16.50
N GLU A 97 -1.80 -3.85 17.10
CA GLU A 97 -1.33 -4.04 18.49
C GLU A 97 0.15 -3.68 18.66
N GLU A 98 0.96 -3.95 17.63
CA GLU A 98 2.39 -3.67 17.63
C GLU A 98 2.68 -2.16 17.70
N THR A 99 3.36 -1.79 18.78
CA THR A 99 3.70 -0.40 19.11
C THR A 99 4.60 0.24 18.06
N VAL A 100 5.58 -0.51 17.55
CA VAL A 100 6.54 0.03 16.57
C VAL A 100 5.88 0.30 15.22
N VAL A 101 4.90 -0.51 14.81
CA VAL A 101 4.13 -0.32 13.57
C VAL A 101 3.26 0.93 13.69
N ARG A 102 2.56 1.11 14.82
CA ARG A 102 1.72 2.29 15.04
C ARG A 102 2.52 3.59 15.02
N ASP A 103 3.65 3.63 15.73
CA ASP A 103 4.47 4.84 15.80
C ASP A 103 4.97 5.22 14.39
N LYS A 104 5.34 4.21 13.60
CA LYS A 104 5.74 4.38 12.20
C LYS A 104 4.60 4.86 11.29
N ALA A 105 3.39 4.35 11.50
CA ALA A 105 2.21 4.80 10.78
C ALA A 105 1.90 6.28 11.07
N VAL A 106 2.02 6.69 12.34
CA VAL A 106 1.83 8.08 12.76
C VAL A 106 2.92 9.00 12.18
N GLU A 107 4.18 8.56 12.16
CA GLU A 107 5.28 9.27 11.50
C GLU A 107 4.99 9.49 10.01
N SER A 108 4.53 8.44 9.33
CA SER A 108 4.17 8.49 7.91
C SER A 108 2.98 9.42 7.64
N LEU A 109 1.94 9.38 8.50
CA LEU A 109 0.81 10.31 8.43
C LEU A 109 1.25 11.78 8.61
N ARG A 110 2.16 12.04 9.54
CA ARG A 110 2.73 13.39 9.74
C ARG A 110 3.50 13.88 8.53
N GLN A 111 4.30 13.02 7.92
CA GLN A 111 5.04 13.33 6.70
C GLN A 111 4.10 13.72 5.56
N ILE A 112 3.07 12.90 5.31
CA ILE A 112 2.05 13.17 4.30
C ILE A 112 1.33 14.50 4.59
N SER A 113 0.98 14.76 5.85
CA SER A 113 0.31 16.00 6.26
C SER A 113 1.16 17.26 6.01
N GLN A 114 2.49 17.16 6.16
CA GLN A 114 3.40 18.27 5.87
C GLN A 114 3.46 18.56 4.37
N GLU A 115 3.43 17.52 3.53
CA GLU A 115 3.39 17.65 2.06
C GLU A 115 2.04 18.19 1.55
N HIS A 116 0.97 18.02 2.34
CA HIS A 116 -0.38 18.43 1.99
C HIS A 116 -0.71 19.91 2.30
N THR A 117 0.13 20.59 3.09
CA THR A 117 -0.07 22.00 3.43
C THR A 117 0.52 22.88 2.33
N PRO A 118 -0.30 23.65 1.57
CA PRO A 118 0.23 24.76 0.81
C PRO A 118 0.69 25.83 1.80
N VAL A 119 2.00 26.13 1.77
CA VAL A 119 2.54 27.36 2.40
C VAL A 119 2.16 28.59 1.57
#